data_AF-A0A0Q7L8F7-F1
#
_entry.id   AF-A0A0Q7L8F7-F1
#
_cell.length_a   1.000
_cell.length_b   1.000
_cell.length_c   1.000
_cell.angle_alpha   90.00
_cell.angle_beta   90.00
_cell.angle_gamma   90.00
#
_symmetry.space_group_name_H-M   'P 1'
#
loop_
_entity.id
_entity.type
_entity.pdbx_description
1 polymer ?
#
loop_
_entity_poly.entity_id
_entity_poly.type
_entity_poly.pdbx_seq_one_letter_code
_entity_poly.pdbx_strand_id
1 'polypeptide(L)'
;MSQRPRTIQIFLPAGDPRGIRVAALTTSIVQMIEVPRPLLSEFLLMPESRQVGVYYLIGDDEEKDQLSVYAGQTGTVGKRLNEHDLDPKREFWNRALVAISLTHSLTQTHAMYLEWCSIQQANVAQRYSVENGNAGSKPHTPPSLEADCQEIFDTIRTLVSTLGQPIFEPLAVRREAPQNVGAPTVTQTNPEPQLLFRCKGPGAEATGQYTEEGMVVLKGSHARMDVVASTPASTERDRQRLIASGELKREGDAYVFQRDVLFQAPSRASNVVLGRNSNGWSEWKDPAGKTLDELKRQKAVASGALG
;
A
#
# COMPACT_ATOMS: atom_id res chain seq x y z
N MET A 1 -6.97 16.25 -1.84
CA MET A 1 -8.10 15.53 -2.45
C MET A 1 -9.37 16.18 -1.93
N SER A 2 -10.30 16.58 -2.82
CA SER A 2 -11.63 17.04 -2.38
C SER A 2 -12.30 15.93 -1.57
N GLN A 3 -12.91 16.26 -0.44
CA GLN A 3 -13.65 15.27 0.35
C GLN A 3 -14.80 14.73 -0.51
N ARG A 4 -14.73 13.44 -0.85
CA ARG A 4 -15.76 12.70 -1.58
C ARG A 4 -16.39 11.70 -0.61
N PRO A 5 -17.43 12.08 0.16
CA PRO A 5 -18.11 11.14 1.03
C PRO A 5 -18.71 10.00 0.19
N ARG A 6 -18.55 8.77 0.68
CA ARG A 6 -18.97 7.54 0.00
C ARG A 6 -19.51 6.56 1.02
N THR A 7 -20.60 5.87 0.69
CA THR A 7 -21.17 4.79 1.50
C THR A 7 -20.73 3.46 0.92
N ILE A 8 -20.05 2.65 1.74
CA ILE A 8 -19.64 1.29 1.39
C ILE A 8 -20.53 0.33 2.15
N GLN A 9 -21.13 -0.61 1.43
CA GLN A 9 -21.90 -1.71 2.00
C GLN A 9 -21.06 -2.97 1.95
N ILE A 10 -20.93 -3.67 3.08
CA ILE A 10 -20.30 -4.99 3.17
C ILE A 10 -21.38 -5.99 3.52
N PHE A 11 -21.60 -6.96 2.64
CA PHE A 11 -22.49 -8.10 2.85
C PHE A 11 -21.66 -9.35 3.18
N LEU A 12 -22.12 -10.12 4.16
CA LEU A 12 -21.49 -11.37 4.62
C LEU A 12 -22.42 -12.53 4.23
N PRO A 13 -22.18 -13.25 3.12
CA PRO A 13 -23.10 -14.30 2.66
C PRO A 13 -23.38 -15.39 3.70
N ALA A 14 -22.38 -15.75 4.50
CA ALA A 14 -22.49 -16.73 5.58
C ALA A 14 -22.65 -16.11 6.98
N GLY A 15 -22.69 -14.77 7.08
CA GLY A 15 -22.69 -14.06 8.37
C GLY A 15 -21.36 -14.08 9.14
N ASP A 16 -20.31 -14.74 8.64
CA ASP A 16 -18.98 -14.76 9.26
C ASP A 16 -18.10 -13.61 8.73
N PRO A 17 -17.63 -12.67 9.58
CA PRO A 17 -16.72 -11.60 9.16
C PRO A 17 -15.33 -12.08 8.72
N ARG A 18 -14.97 -13.34 8.98
CA ARG A 18 -13.72 -13.96 8.51
C ARG A 18 -13.93 -14.83 7.26
N GLY A 19 -15.17 -14.98 6.82
CA GLY A 19 -15.53 -15.74 5.62
C GLY A 19 -15.45 -14.91 4.35
N ILE A 20 -16.23 -15.28 3.34
CA ILE A 20 -16.40 -14.48 2.12
C ILE A 20 -17.04 -13.13 2.48
N ARG A 21 -16.48 -12.03 1.99
CA ARG A 21 -17.00 -10.67 2.19
C ARG A 21 -17.26 -10.00 0.85
N VAL A 22 -18.42 -9.37 0.72
CA VAL A 22 -18.84 -8.72 -0.53
C VAL A 22 -19.00 -7.23 -0.27
N ALA A 23 -18.09 -6.41 -0.78
CA ALA A 23 -18.09 -4.97 -0.62
C ALA A 23 -18.48 -4.25 -1.92
N ALA A 24 -19.35 -3.25 -1.83
CA ALA A 24 -19.72 -2.40 -2.95
C ALA A 24 -19.98 -0.97 -2.52
N LEU A 25 -19.77 -0.02 -3.43
CA LEU A 25 -20.33 1.32 -3.30
C LEU A 25 -21.77 1.27 -3.81
N THR A 26 -22.71 1.79 -3.04
CA THR A 26 -24.14 1.77 -3.41
C THR A 26 -24.45 2.53 -4.71
N THR A 27 -23.54 3.40 -5.14
CA THR A 27 -23.64 4.22 -6.35
C THR A 27 -22.73 3.74 -7.50
N SER A 28 -21.99 2.64 -7.33
CA SER A 28 -21.07 2.12 -8.35
C SER A 28 -21.57 0.80 -8.90
N ILE A 29 -21.19 0.50 -10.15
CA ILE A 29 -21.42 -0.80 -10.77
C ILE A 29 -20.39 -1.84 -10.31
N VAL A 30 -19.34 -1.44 -9.59
CA VAL A 30 -18.24 -2.34 -9.21
C VAL A 30 -18.52 -2.95 -7.85
N GLN A 31 -18.30 -4.26 -7.77
CA GLN A 31 -18.33 -5.02 -6.53
C GLN A 31 -16.99 -5.72 -6.33
N MET A 32 -16.55 -5.76 -5.08
CA MET A 32 -15.35 -6.45 -4.62
C MET A 32 -15.75 -7.62 -3.73
N ILE A 33 -15.21 -8.81 -4.01
CA ILE A 33 -15.47 -10.02 -3.24
C ILE A 33 -14.14 -10.51 -2.68
N GLU A 34 -14.00 -10.53 -1.36
CA GLU A 34 -12.89 -11.22 -0.71
C GLU A 34 -13.26 -12.70 -0.51
N VAL A 35 -12.36 -13.56 -0.97
CA VAL A 35 -12.47 -15.01 -0.90
C VAL A 35 -11.24 -15.54 -0.16
N PRO A 36 -11.38 -15.96 1.11
CA PRO A 36 -10.35 -16.75 1.77
C PRO A 36 -10.06 -18.02 0.97
N ARG A 37 -8.79 -18.40 0.78
CA ARG A 37 -8.41 -19.57 -0.02
C ARG A 37 -9.14 -20.87 0.38
N PRO A 38 -9.33 -21.18 1.69
CA PRO A 38 -10.09 -22.36 2.10
C PRO A 38 -11.57 -22.35 1.68
N LEU A 39 -12.12 -21.16 1.36
CA LEU A 39 -13.50 -20.97 0.94
C LEU A 39 -13.65 -20.81 -0.59
N LEU A 40 -12.62 -21.18 -1.35
CA LEU A 40 -12.66 -21.09 -2.81
C LEU A 40 -13.80 -21.95 -3.38
N SER A 41 -14.03 -23.15 -2.83
CA SER A 41 -15.13 -24.03 -3.23
C SER A 41 -16.49 -23.36 -3.15
N GLU A 42 -16.76 -22.61 -2.08
CA GLU A 42 -18.00 -21.87 -1.88
C GLU A 42 -18.13 -20.74 -2.90
N PHE A 43 -17.04 -20.01 -3.17
CA PHE A 43 -17.04 -18.98 -4.21
C PHE A 43 -17.34 -19.55 -5.60
N LEU A 44 -16.82 -20.73 -5.95
CA LEU A 44 -17.09 -21.36 -7.25
C LEU A 44 -18.57 -21.68 -7.49
N LEU A 45 -19.37 -21.79 -6.41
CA LEU A 45 -20.82 -21.98 -6.50
C LEU A 45 -21.58 -20.66 -6.74
N MET A 46 -20.96 -19.51 -6.47
CA MET A 46 -21.54 -18.19 -6.65
C MET A 46 -21.61 -17.81 -8.15
N PRO A 47 -22.70 -17.17 -8.64
CA PRO A 47 -22.80 -16.75 -10.04
C PRO A 47 -21.71 -15.75 -10.45
N GLU A 48 -21.20 -14.96 -9.51
CA GLU A 48 -20.10 -14.01 -9.66
C GLU A 48 -18.82 -14.67 -10.16
N SER A 49 -18.58 -15.95 -9.80
CA SER A 49 -17.42 -16.71 -10.26
C SER A 49 -17.38 -16.90 -11.78
N ARG A 50 -18.52 -16.76 -12.47
CA ARG A 50 -18.62 -16.97 -13.91
C ARG A 50 -18.38 -15.70 -14.73
N GLN A 51 -18.15 -14.57 -14.07
CA GLN A 51 -18.04 -13.26 -14.72
C GLN A 51 -16.62 -12.95 -15.22
N VAL A 52 -16.55 -11.98 -16.12
CA VAL A 52 -15.31 -11.26 -16.45
C VAL A 52 -14.92 -10.40 -15.25
N GLY A 53 -13.64 -10.38 -14.90
CA GLY A 53 -13.18 -9.59 -13.77
C GLY A 53 -11.66 -9.47 -13.68
N VAL A 54 -11.25 -8.68 -12.69
CA VAL A 54 -9.87 -8.55 -12.24
C VAL A 54 -9.79 -9.08 -10.81
N TYR A 55 -8.71 -9.74 -10.46
CA TYR A 55 -8.50 -10.29 -9.14
C TYR A 55 -7.09 -10.01 -8.62
N TYR A 56 -6.96 -10.03 -7.30
CA TYR A 56 -5.71 -9.84 -6.58
C TYR A 56 -5.50 -11.01 -5.63
N LEU A 57 -4.48 -11.83 -5.89
CA LEU A 57 -4.06 -12.87 -4.95
C LEU A 57 -3.10 -12.25 -3.96
N ILE A 58 -3.38 -12.39 -2.66
CA ILE A 58 -2.59 -11.81 -1.60
C ILE A 58 -2.10 -12.94 -0.69
N GLY A 59 -0.85 -12.83 -0.28
CA GLY A 59 -0.21 -13.77 0.63
C GLY A 59 0.98 -13.14 1.34
N ASP A 60 1.53 -13.88 2.28
CA ASP A 60 2.74 -13.48 3.00
C ASP A 60 3.95 -14.05 2.25
N ASP A 61 4.95 -13.22 1.98
CA ASP A 61 6.28 -13.69 1.56
C ASP A 61 7.12 -13.87 2.83
N GLU A 62 7.20 -15.13 3.31
CA GLU A 62 7.94 -15.49 4.52
C GLU A 62 9.43 -15.13 4.43
N GLU A 63 10.00 -15.08 3.22
CA GLU A 63 11.41 -14.71 3.03
C GLU A 63 11.62 -13.20 3.12
N LYS A 64 10.66 -12.40 2.63
CA LYS A 64 10.78 -10.93 2.57
C LYS A 64 10.16 -10.19 3.76
N ASP A 65 9.47 -10.88 4.67
CA ASP A 65 8.69 -10.27 5.76
C ASP A 65 7.77 -9.16 5.23
N GLN A 66 7.20 -9.40 4.03
CA GLN A 66 6.39 -8.45 3.28
C GLN A 66 5.21 -9.19 2.65
N LEU A 67 4.07 -8.52 2.53
CA LEU A 67 2.94 -9.05 1.77
C LEU A 67 3.27 -9.07 0.27
N SER A 68 2.90 -10.16 -0.39
CA SER A 68 2.95 -10.30 -1.84
C SER A 68 1.57 -10.13 -2.45
N VAL A 69 1.54 -9.56 -3.66
CA VAL A 69 0.32 -9.42 -4.46
C VAL A 69 0.57 -9.86 -5.90
N TYR A 70 -0.38 -10.61 -6.45
CA TYR A 70 -0.47 -10.87 -7.88
C TYR A 70 -1.78 -10.30 -8.41
N ALA A 71 -1.71 -9.39 -9.39
CA ALA A 71 -2.88 -8.88 -10.09
C ALA A 71 -3.13 -9.72 -11.36
N GLY A 72 -4.37 -10.12 -11.59
CA GLY A 72 -4.74 -10.92 -12.75
C GLY A 72 -6.08 -10.51 -13.34
N GLN A 73 -6.25 -10.69 -14.65
CA GLN A 73 -7.56 -10.60 -15.31
C GLN A 73 -8.03 -11.96 -15.84
N THR A 74 -9.34 -12.09 -16.09
CA THR A 74 -9.92 -13.27 -16.73
C THR A 74 -11.34 -13.01 -17.24
N GLY A 75 -11.76 -13.77 -18.26
CA GLY A 75 -13.16 -13.83 -18.70
C GLY A 75 -14.05 -14.70 -17.80
N THR A 76 -13.46 -15.48 -16.89
CA THR A 76 -14.18 -16.31 -15.92
C THR A 76 -13.34 -16.43 -14.65
N VAL A 77 -13.74 -15.73 -13.59
CA VAL A 77 -12.94 -15.65 -12.34
C VAL A 77 -12.73 -17.00 -11.69
N GLY A 78 -13.80 -17.77 -11.46
CA GLY A 78 -13.75 -19.04 -10.75
C GLY A 78 -12.81 -20.04 -11.39
N LYS A 79 -12.90 -20.18 -12.73
CA LYS A 79 -11.98 -21.04 -13.49
C LYS A 79 -10.53 -20.64 -13.25
N ARG A 80 -10.22 -19.35 -13.32
CA ARG A 80 -8.85 -18.84 -13.18
C ARG A 80 -8.30 -18.97 -11.76
N LEU A 81 -9.13 -18.73 -10.74
CA LEU A 81 -8.73 -18.93 -9.35
C LEU A 81 -8.48 -20.41 -9.04
N ASN A 82 -9.32 -21.31 -9.58
CA ASN A 82 -9.10 -22.75 -9.44
C ASN A 82 -7.82 -23.22 -10.14
N GLU A 83 -7.46 -22.64 -11.29
CA GLU A 83 -6.16 -22.88 -11.93
C GLU A 83 -4.99 -22.44 -11.04
N HIS A 84 -5.08 -21.28 -10.38
CA HIS A 84 -4.03 -20.78 -9.47
C HIS A 84 -3.94 -21.60 -8.18
N ASP A 85 -5.05 -22.12 -7.66
CA ASP A 85 -5.03 -22.97 -6.46
C ASP A 85 -4.25 -24.27 -6.69
N LEU A 86 -4.24 -24.74 -7.94
CA LEU A 86 -3.53 -25.94 -8.38
C LEU A 86 -2.11 -25.65 -8.93
N ASP A 87 -1.69 -24.39 -9.04
CA ASP A 87 -0.37 -24.00 -9.57
C ASP A 87 0.65 -23.89 -8.43
N PRO A 88 1.69 -24.75 -8.39
CA PRO A 88 2.75 -24.67 -7.37
C PRO A 88 3.48 -23.32 -7.34
N LYS A 89 3.51 -22.59 -8.47
CA LYS A 89 4.12 -21.25 -8.53
C LYS A 89 3.29 -20.18 -7.84
N ARG A 90 2.07 -20.53 -7.42
CA ARG A 90 1.09 -19.64 -6.79
C ARG A 90 0.67 -20.22 -5.44
N GLU A 91 1.57 -20.89 -4.72
CA GLU A 91 1.26 -21.37 -3.38
C GLU A 91 1.19 -20.25 -2.33
N PHE A 92 1.82 -19.10 -2.58
CA PHE A 92 1.96 -18.01 -1.62
C PHE A 92 0.63 -17.41 -1.13
N TRP A 93 -0.44 -17.44 -1.94
CA TRP A 93 -1.65 -16.69 -1.62
C TRP A 93 -2.54 -17.43 -0.61
N ASN A 94 -3.16 -16.65 0.27
CA ASN A 94 -4.10 -17.11 1.28
C ASN A 94 -5.49 -16.45 1.15
N ARG A 95 -5.60 -15.39 0.34
CA ARG A 95 -6.87 -14.72 0.02
C ARG A 95 -6.86 -14.19 -1.42
N ALA A 96 -8.04 -14.13 -2.03
CA ALA A 96 -8.28 -13.46 -3.29
C ALA A 96 -9.25 -12.29 -3.10
N LEU A 97 -8.96 -11.14 -3.70
CA LEU A 97 -9.92 -10.04 -3.87
C LEU A 97 -10.35 -10.01 -5.33
N VAL A 98 -11.65 -10.11 -5.60
CA VAL A 98 -12.22 -10.23 -6.94
C VAL A 98 -13.08 -9.00 -7.24
N ALA A 99 -12.72 -8.24 -8.27
CA ALA A 99 -13.49 -7.13 -8.80
C ALA A 99 -14.30 -7.55 -10.03
N ILE A 100 -15.63 -7.38 -9.97
CA ILE A 100 -16.57 -7.65 -11.05
C ILE A 100 -17.56 -6.49 -11.22
N SER A 101 -18.38 -6.53 -12.28
CA SER A 101 -19.45 -5.55 -12.50
C SER A 101 -20.82 -6.16 -12.19
N LEU A 102 -21.58 -5.46 -11.34
CA LEU A 102 -22.98 -5.73 -11.03
C LEU A 102 -23.90 -5.70 -12.26
N THR A 103 -23.48 -5.01 -13.33
CA THR A 103 -24.24 -4.88 -14.58
C THR A 103 -23.69 -5.74 -15.71
N HIS A 104 -22.72 -6.63 -15.44
CA HIS A 104 -22.04 -7.46 -16.44
C HIS A 104 -21.40 -6.65 -17.58
N SER A 105 -21.04 -5.40 -17.31
CA SER A 105 -20.51 -4.46 -18.32
C SER A 105 -19.00 -4.60 -18.60
N LEU A 106 -18.25 -5.29 -17.74
CA LEU A 106 -16.82 -5.47 -17.95
C LEU A 106 -16.56 -6.40 -19.13
N THR A 107 -15.92 -5.87 -20.15
CA THR A 107 -15.38 -6.66 -21.26
C THR A 107 -13.94 -7.09 -20.98
N GLN A 108 -13.44 -8.02 -21.80
CA GLN A 108 -12.03 -8.44 -21.76
C GLN A 108 -11.06 -7.25 -21.83
N THR A 109 -11.36 -6.23 -22.65
CA THR A 109 -10.53 -5.02 -22.77
C THR A 109 -10.49 -4.22 -21.48
N HIS A 110 -11.63 -4.08 -20.79
CA HIS A 110 -11.66 -3.42 -19.48
C HIS A 110 -10.79 -4.16 -18.48
N ALA A 111 -10.93 -5.49 -18.40
CA ALA A 111 -10.17 -6.30 -17.46
C ALA A 111 -8.66 -6.23 -17.71
N MET A 112 -8.22 -6.24 -18.97
CA MET A 112 -6.81 -6.03 -19.35
C MET A 112 -6.29 -4.64 -18.98
N TYR A 113 -7.07 -3.58 -19.21
CA TYR A 113 -6.69 -2.23 -18.83
C TYR A 113 -6.55 -2.10 -17.31
N LEU A 114 -7.53 -2.62 -16.56
CA LEU A 114 -7.56 -2.57 -15.10
C LEU A 114 -6.43 -3.39 -14.46
N GLU A 115 -6.08 -4.55 -15.02
CA GLU A 115 -4.89 -5.33 -14.60
C GLU A 115 -3.61 -4.53 -14.82
N TRP A 116 -3.42 -3.96 -16.02
CA TRP A 116 -2.27 -3.11 -16.32
C TRP A 116 -2.17 -1.94 -15.31
N CYS A 117 -3.27 -1.21 -15.10
CA CYS A 117 -3.31 -0.09 -14.15
C CYS A 117 -2.98 -0.56 -12.73
N SER A 118 -3.55 -1.69 -12.30
CA SER A 118 -3.30 -2.27 -10.97
C SER A 118 -1.83 -2.61 -10.75
N ILE A 119 -1.16 -3.22 -11.74
CA ILE A 119 0.27 -3.56 -11.65
C ILE A 119 1.10 -2.29 -11.55
N GLN A 120 0.80 -1.26 -12.35
CA GLN A 120 1.53 0.01 -12.28
C GLN A 120 1.37 0.67 -10.91
N GLN A 121 0.13 0.78 -10.41
CA GLN A 121 -0.15 1.45 -9.14
C GLN A 121 0.39 0.68 -7.93
N ALA A 122 0.34 -0.66 -7.94
CA ALA A 122 0.97 -1.46 -6.88
C ALA A 122 2.50 -1.27 -6.84
N ASN A 123 3.15 -1.24 -8.01
CA ASN A 123 4.58 -0.98 -8.11
C ASN A 123 4.95 0.45 -7.67
N VAL A 124 4.10 1.45 -7.96
CA VAL A 124 4.29 2.83 -7.48
C VAL A 124 4.11 2.92 -5.96
N ALA A 125 3.13 2.22 -5.40
CA ALA A 125 2.86 2.22 -3.97
C ALA A 125 4.00 1.56 -3.15
N GLN A 126 4.70 0.58 -3.75
CA GLN A 126 5.80 -0.19 -3.14
C GLN A 126 5.46 -0.86 -1.79
N ARG A 127 4.16 -1.02 -1.48
CA ARG A 127 3.71 -1.61 -0.22
C ARG A 127 3.77 -3.14 -0.23
N TYR A 128 3.50 -3.74 -1.38
CA TYR A 128 3.51 -5.20 -1.59
C TYR A 128 4.64 -5.58 -2.55
N SER A 129 5.18 -6.79 -2.40
CA SER A 129 5.97 -7.43 -3.46
C SER A 129 5.03 -7.83 -4.60
N VAL A 130 5.24 -7.29 -5.80
CA VAL A 130 4.39 -7.60 -6.97
C VAL A 130 4.93 -8.85 -7.67
N GLU A 131 4.16 -9.94 -7.65
CA GLU A 131 4.53 -11.27 -8.17
C GLU A 131 4.26 -11.43 -9.69
N ASN A 132 3.79 -10.37 -10.34
CA ASN A 132 3.61 -10.34 -11.78
C ASN A 132 4.98 -10.33 -12.48
N GLY A 133 5.25 -11.33 -13.33
CA GLY A 133 6.51 -11.40 -14.10
C GLY A 133 6.61 -10.39 -15.26
N ASN A 134 5.58 -9.57 -15.46
CA ASN A 134 5.55 -8.50 -16.46
C ASN A 134 4.70 -7.32 -15.96
N ALA A 135 4.78 -6.19 -16.65
CA ALA A 135 4.06 -4.95 -16.31
C ALA A 135 2.57 -4.96 -16.71
N GLY A 136 2.04 -6.09 -17.19
CA GLY A 136 0.81 -6.14 -17.98
C GLY A 136 1.00 -5.52 -19.37
N SER A 137 0.05 -5.77 -20.27
CA SER A 137 0.00 -5.12 -21.60
C SER A 137 -1.13 -4.10 -21.61
N LYS A 138 -0.82 -2.80 -21.72
CA LYS A 138 -1.86 -1.77 -21.91
C LYS A 138 -2.57 -2.05 -23.25
N PRO A 139 -3.86 -2.41 -23.26
CA PRO A 139 -4.56 -2.63 -24.51
C PRO A 139 -4.78 -1.30 -25.24
N HIS A 140 -4.88 -1.33 -26.57
CA HIS A 140 -5.36 -0.17 -27.30
C HIS A 140 -6.80 0.15 -26.86
N THR A 141 -6.99 1.35 -26.33
CA THR A 141 -8.20 1.72 -25.60
C THR A 141 -8.66 3.11 -26.03
N PRO A 142 -9.91 3.29 -26.48
CA PRO A 142 -10.46 4.61 -26.78
C PRO A 142 -10.51 5.50 -25.52
N PRO A 143 -10.43 6.83 -25.65
CA PRO A 143 -10.45 7.75 -24.50
C PRO A 143 -11.65 7.58 -23.57
N SER A 144 -12.82 7.21 -24.09
CA SER A 144 -14.02 6.95 -23.28
C SER A 144 -13.84 5.72 -22.37
N LEU A 145 -13.35 4.61 -22.92
CA LEU A 145 -13.14 3.37 -22.16
C LEU A 145 -12.02 3.55 -21.12
N GLU A 146 -11.00 4.33 -21.45
CA GLU A 146 -9.94 4.70 -20.50
C GLU A 146 -10.49 5.52 -19.32
N ALA A 147 -11.36 6.50 -19.58
CA ALA A 147 -12.02 7.26 -18.53
C ALA A 147 -12.91 6.36 -17.64
N ASP A 148 -13.68 5.45 -18.24
CA ASP A 148 -14.52 4.49 -17.51
C ASP A 148 -13.66 3.56 -16.63
N CYS A 149 -12.56 3.04 -17.18
CA CYS A 149 -11.63 2.18 -16.43
C CYS A 149 -10.96 2.93 -15.27
N GLN A 150 -10.67 4.23 -15.41
CA GLN A 150 -10.10 5.01 -14.32
C GLN A 150 -11.09 5.17 -13.16
N GLU A 151 -12.37 5.44 -13.42
CA GLU A 151 -13.41 5.52 -12.38
C GLU A 151 -13.68 4.16 -11.72
N ILE A 152 -13.66 3.08 -12.52
CA ILE A 152 -13.74 1.70 -12.02
C ILE A 152 -12.54 1.41 -11.12
N PHE A 153 -11.33 1.75 -11.55
CA PHE A 153 -10.11 1.54 -10.77
C PHE A 153 -10.12 2.33 -9.45
N ASP A 154 -10.57 3.58 -9.46
CA ASP A 154 -10.71 4.40 -8.25
C ASP A 154 -11.70 3.77 -7.24
N THR A 155 -12.76 3.13 -7.74
CA THR A 155 -13.67 2.34 -6.91
C THR A 155 -12.98 1.10 -6.36
N ILE A 156 -12.31 0.33 -7.21
CA ILE A 156 -11.53 -0.86 -6.82
C ILE A 156 -10.55 -0.49 -5.71
N ARG A 157 -9.75 0.56 -5.89
CA ARG A 157 -8.77 1.05 -4.92
C ARG A 157 -9.42 1.32 -3.55
N THR A 158 -10.56 2.00 -3.55
CA THR A 158 -11.31 2.30 -2.33
C THR A 158 -11.79 1.02 -1.63
N LEU A 159 -12.38 0.08 -2.39
CA LEU A 159 -12.93 -1.17 -1.83
C LEU A 159 -11.83 -2.11 -1.32
N VAL A 160 -10.73 -2.24 -2.07
CA VAL A 160 -9.54 -3.03 -1.71
C VAL A 160 -8.94 -2.54 -0.39
N SER A 161 -8.73 -1.23 -0.24
CA SER A 161 -8.27 -0.63 1.03
C SER A 161 -9.29 -0.80 2.16
N THR A 162 -10.59 -0.69 1.89
CA THR A 162 -11.66 -0.88 2.89
C THR A 162 -11.71 -2.30 3.43
N LEU A 163 -11.37 -3.28 2.60
CA LEU A 163 -11.26 -4.68 3.01
C LEU A 163 -9.95 -4.99 3.76
N GLY A 164 -9.13 -3.97 4.03
CA GLY A 164 -7.90 -4.08 4.83
C GLY A 164 -6.66 -4.36 4.00
N GLN A 165 -6.71 -4.21 2.68
CA GLN A 165 -5.61 -4.52 1.78
C GLN A 165 -5.22 -3.25 1.00
N PRO A 166 -4.43 -2.32 1.55
CA PRO A 166 -4.14 -1.03 0.90
C PRO A 166 -3.10 -1.14 -0.25
N ILE A 167 -3.31 -2.07 -1.20
CA ILE A 167 -2.36 -2.47 -2.26
C ILE A 167 -1.84 -1.28 -3.08
N PHE A 168 -2.71 -0.29 -3.33
CA PHE A 168 -2.42 0.85 -4.19
C PHE A 168 -2.15 2.15 -3.42
N GLU A 169 -2.09 2.08 -2.08
CA GLU A 169 -1.79 3.25 -1.26
C GLU A 169 -0.29 3.30 -0.92
N PRO A 170 0.42 4.35 -1.33
CA PRO A 170 1.85 4.48 -1.04
C PRO A 170 2.10 4.56 0.47
N LEU A 171 3.27 4.10 0.93
CA LEU A 171 3.66 4.21 2.33
C LEU A 171 3.80 5.67 2.78
N ALA A 172 4.34 6.52 1.91
CA ALA A 172 4.50 7.96 2.16
C ALA A 172 3.74 8.77 1.11
N VAL A 173 3.08 9.85 1.55
CA VAL A 173 2.44 10.77 0.61
C VAL A 173 3.51 11.70 0.07
N ARG A 174 3.87 11.51 -1.20
CA ARG A 174 4.79 12.41 -1.89
C ARG A 174 3.98 13.51 -2.55
N ARG A 175 4.23 14.78 -2.21
CA ARG A 175 3.88 15.86 -3.15
C ARG A 175 4.88 15.78 -4.29
N GLU A 176 4.41 15.40 -5.47
CA GLU A 176 5.14 15.71 -6.69
C GLU A 176 5.34 17.24 -6.73
N ALA A 177 6.58 17.69 -6.95
CA ALA A 177 6.79 19.07 -7.39
C ALA A 177 5.94 19.25 -8.66
N PRO A 178 5.14 20.32 -8.79
CA PRO A 178 4.19 20.44 -9.88
C PRO A 178 4.94 20.37 -11.22
N GLN A 179 4.81 19.23 -11.91
CA GLN A 179 5.09 19.17 -13.34
C GLN A 179 3.88 19.77 -14.04
N ASN A 180 4.13 20.84 -14.78
CA ASN A 180 3.14 21.54 -15.59
C ASN A 180 2.42 20.56 -16.54
N VAL A 181 1.21 20.15 -16.17
CA VAL A 181 0.20 19.72 -17.14
C VAL A 181 -1.07 20.48 -16.80
N GLY A 182 -1.42 21.42 -17.69
CA GLY A 182 -2.45 22.41 -17.45
C GLY A 182 -3.86 21.81 -17.40
N ALA A 183 -4.56 22.07 -16.30
CA ALA A 183 -5.99 22.39 -16.28
C ALA A 183 -6.29 23.20 -15.00
N PRO A 184 -7.04 24.31 -15.06
CA PRO A 184 -7.35 25.12 -13.89
C PRO A 184 -8.59 24.57 -13.19
N THR A 185 -8.64 24.63 -11.85
CA THR A 185 -9.74 25.29 -11.09
C THR A 185 -9.54 25.11 -9.57
N VAL A 186 -9.21 26.25 -8.96
CA VAL A 186 -9.76 26.90 -7.75
C VAL A 186 -10.30 26.05 -6.58
N THR A 187 -9.83 26.49 -5.40
CA THR A 187 -10.42 26.44 -4.04
C THR A 187 -9.96 25.33 -3.08
N GLN A 188 -8.84 25.66 -2.42
CA GLN A 188 -8.57 25.54 -0.97
C GLN A 188 -9.57 24.76 -0.10
N THR A 189 -9.16 23.57 0.30
CA THR A 189 -9.14 23.17 1.71
C THR A 189 -7.71 22.71 1.98
N ASN A 190 -6.96 23.42 2.83
CA ASN A 190 -5.58 23.08 3.16
C ASN A 190 -5.53 21.65 3.73
N PRO A 191 -4.99 20.63 3.03
CA PRO A 191 -4.41 19.53 3.76
C PRO A 191 -3.22 20.14 4.52
N GLU A 192 -3.10 19.91 5.83
CA GLU A 192 -1.93 20.37 6.58
C GLU A 192 -0.66 20.09 5.75
N PRO A 193 0.29 21.05 5.65
CA PRO A 193 1.52 20.80 4.93
C PRO A 193 2.16 19.53 5.50
N GLN A 194 2.18 18.47 4.69
CA GLN A 194 2.64 17.15 5.10
C GLN A 194 4.12 17.26 5.47
N LEU A 195 4.35 17.24 6.77
CA LEU A 195 5.61 17.66 7.35
C LEU A 195 6.64 16.54 7.20
N LEU A 196 7.72 16.84 6.47
CA LEU A 196 8.89 15.96 6.43
C LEU A 196 9.70 16.15 7.70
N PHE A 197 10.09 15.05 8.33
CA PHE A 197 10.98 15.03 9.46
C PHE A 197 12.37 14.59 9.04
N ARG A 198 13.40 15.15 9.66
CA ARG A 198 14.80 14.78 9.49
C ARG A 198 15.33 14.17 10.78
N CYS A 199 16.08 13.08 10.65
CA CYS A 199 16.86 12.48 11.71
C CYS A 199 18.34 12.53 11.29
N LYS A 200 19.19 13.11 12.14
CA LYS A 200 20.61 13.33 11.83
C LYS A 200 21.51 12.81 12.94
N GLY A 201 22.63 12.23 12.55
CA GLY A 201 23.72 11.85 13.44
C GLY A 201 25.03 11.67 12.68
N PRO A 202 26.13 11.32 13.36
CA PRO A 202 27.39 11.06 12.68
C PRO A 202 27.23 9.95 11.63
N GLY A 203 27.46 10.28 10.36
CA GLY A 203 27.31 9.35 9.23
C GLY A 203 25.88 8.93 8.91
N ALA A 204 24.86 9.63 9.43
CA ALA A 204 23.45 9.34 9.16
C ALA A 204 22.65 10.62 8.91
N GLU A 205 21.87 10.62 7.85
CA GLU A 205 20.90 11.68 7.53
C GLU A 205 19.71 11.05 6.82
N ALA A 206 18.59 10.95 7.53
CA ALA A 206 17.37 10.38 7.00
C ALA A 206 16.25 11.40 6.95
N THR A 207 15.43 11.32 5.91
CA THR A 207 14.17 12.04 5.80
C THR A 207 13.03 11.04 5.95
N GLY A 208 12.00 11.39 6.69
CA GLY A 208 10.84 10.52 6.89
C GLY A 208 9.53 11.27 7.05
N GLN A 209 8.45 10.51 6.99
CA GLN A 209 7.08 10.97 7.25
C GLN A 209 6.48 10.17 8.40
N TYR A 210 5.83 10.86 9.32
CA TYR A 210 5.04 10.22 10.37
C TYR A 210 3.59 10.08 9.89
N THR A 211 3.13 8.84 9.76
CA THR A 211 1.78 8.45 9.31
C THR A 211 1.03 7.78 10.45
N GLU A 212 -0.25 7.44 10.23
CA GLU A 212 -1.05 6.69 11.20
C GLU A 212 -0.51 5.26 11.43
N GLU A 213 0.22 4.71 10.46
CA GLU A 213 0.83 3.37 10.51
C GLU A 213 2.24 3.37 11.16
N GLY A 214 2.84 4.55 11.36
CA GLY A 214 4.15 4.67 11.99
C GLY A 214 5.07 5.67 11.28
N MET A 215 6.37 5.38 11.29
CA MET A 215 7.40 6.23 10.69
C MET A 215 7.90 5.64 9.39
N VAL A 216 7.69 6.35 8.29
CA VAL A 216 8.18 5.96 6.97
C VAL A 216 9.48 6.68 6.69
N VAL A 217 10.58 5.93 6.57
CA VAL A 217 11.87 6.46 6.12
C VAL A 217 11.90 6.45 4.60
N LEU A 218 12.18 7.60 3.99
CA LEU A 218 12.08 7.77 2.55
C LEU A 218 13.32 7.20 1.83
N LYS A 219 13.09 6.69 0.62
CA LYS A 219 14.15 6.34 -0.34
C LYS A 219 15.18 7.45 -0.46
N GLY A 220 16.45 7.07 -0.51
CA GLY A 220 17.60 7.98 -0.57
C GLY A 220 18.06 8.49 0.79
N SER A 221 17.37 8.14 1.89
CA SER A 221 17.86 8.40 3.25
C SER A 221 19.13 7.62 3.54
N HIS A 222 20.02 8.19 4.34
CA HIS A 222 21.29 7.59 4.75
C HIS A 222 21.24 7.10 6.20
N ALA A 223 21.59 5.85 6.42
CA ALA A 223 21.84 5.25 7.71
C ALA A 223 23.34 5.06 7.95
N ARG A 224 23.76 5.20 9.21
CA ARG A 224 25.15 5.00 9.63
C ARG A 224 25.63 3.60 9.27
N MET A 225 26.89 3.42 8.86
CA MET A 225 27.46 2.08 8.61
C MET A 225 27.54 1.23 9.89
N ASP A 226 28.21 1.75 10.91
CA ASP A 226 28.46 0.99 12.13
C ASP A 226 27.31 1.13 13.14
N VAL A 227 27.08 0.05 13.88
CA VAL A 227 26.27 0.08 15.10
C VAL A 227 27.19 0.24 16.30
N VAL A 228 26.73 0.92 17.36
CA VAL A 228 27.46 1.00 18.63
C VAL A 228 27.20 -0.24 19.49
N ALA A 229 28.10 -0.60 20.40
CA ALA A 229 27.96 -1.78 21.26
C ALA A 229 26.68 -1.79 22.12
N SER A 230 26.11 -0.62 22.42
CA SER A 230 24.85 -0.48 23.17
C SER A 230 23.60 -0.54 22.29
N THR A 231 23.72 -1.00 21.03
CA THR A 231 22.59 -1.09 20.10
C THR A 231 21.68 -2.25 20.49
N PRO A 232 20.34 -2.06 20.52
CA PRO A 232 19.43 -3.17 20.79
C PRO A 232 19.54 -4.26 19.73
N ALA A 233 19.52 -5.54 20.13
CA ALA A 233 19.57 -6.68 19.22
C ALA A 233 18.43 -6.68 18.18
N SER A 234 17.29 -6.06 18.48
CA SER A 234 16.21 -5.85 17.50
C SER A 234 16.64 -4.95 16.34
N THR A 235 17.42 -3.89 16.61
CA THR A 235 17.89 -2.95 15.58
C THR A 235 18.88 -3.61 14.64
N GLU A 236 19.76 -4.47 15.16
CA GLU A 236 20.69 -5.24 14.32
C GLU A 236 19.94 -6.22 13.41
N ARG A 237 18.96 -6.95 13.96
CA ARG A 237 18.08 -7.82 13.17
C ARG A 237 17.35 -7.05 12.09
N ASP A 238 16.79 -5.87 12.41
CA ASP A 238 16.13 -5.01 11.44
C ASP A 238 17.06 -4.61 10.30
N ARG A 239 18.28 -4.19 10.62
CA ARG A 239 19.28 -3.79 9.62
C ARG A 239 19.70 -4.96 8.75
N GLN A 240 19.97 -6.11 9.34
CA GLN A 240 20.32 -7.33 8.59
C GLN A 240 19.19 -7.74 7.65
N ARG A 241 17.93 -7.70 8.11
CA ARG A 241 16.76 -7.96 7.27
C ARG A 241 16.69 -7.00 6.09
N LEU A 242 16.80 -5.69 6.34
CA LEU A 242 16.76 -4.65 5.30
C LEU A 242 17.92 -4.78 4.29
N ILE A 243 19.09 -5.23 4.75
CA ILE A 243 20.25 -5.49 3.88
C ILE A 243 19.99 -6.74 3.03
N ALA A 244 19.50 -7.82 3.63
CA ALA A 244 19.19 -9.06 2.94
C ALA A 244 18.09 -8.87 1.88
N SER A 245 17.05 -8.07 2.18
CA SER A 245 15.99 -7.72 1.24
C SER A 245 16.43 -6.70 0.17
N GLY A 246 17.63 -6.12 0.30
CA GLY A 246 18.16 -5.10 -0.60
C GLY A 246 17.51 -3.71 -0.44
N GLU A 247 16.69 -3.52 0.59
CA GLU A 247 16.09 -2.23 0.96
C GLU A 247 17.11 -1.25 1.51
N LEU A 248 18.20 -1.75 2.10
CA LEU A 248 19.30 -0.99 2.65
C LEU A 248 20.61 -1.46 2.02
N LYS A 249 21.22 -0.64 1.16
CA LYS A 249 22.46 -0.99 0.45
C LYS A 249 23.62 -0.12 0.88
N ARG A 250 24.80 -0.72 0.98
CA ARG A 250 26.03 0.04 1.25
C ARG A 250 26.41 0.85 0.02
N GLU A 251 26.54 2.16 0.20
CA GLU A 251 27.04 3.09 -0.83
C GLU A 251 28.08 4.00 -0.17
N GLY A 252 29.36 3.76 -0.49
CA GLY A 252 30.48 4.44 0.18
C GLY A 252 30.55 4.12 1.68
N ASP A 253 30.50 5.18 2.49
CA ASP A 253 30.62 5.13 3.95
C ASP A 253 29.28 5.16 4.70
N ALA A 254 28.16 4.97 3.97
CA ALA A 254 26.83 4.91 4.55
C ALA A 254 26.01 3.75 3.95
N TYR A 255 24.92 3.42 4.61
CA TYR A 255 23.85 2.64 4.03
C TYR A 255 22.76 3.56 3.47
N VAL A 256 22.23 3.25 2.29
CA VAL A 256 21.21 4.06 1.60
C VAL A 256 19.94 3.24 1.44
N PHE A 257 18.82 3.82 1.86
CA PHE A 257 17.49 3.25 1.68
C PHE A 257 17.09 3.27 0.20
N GLN A 258 16.84 2.11 -0.39
CA GLN A 258 16.56 1.93 -1.81
C GLN A 258 15.08 2.11 -2.16
N ARG A 259 14.20 2.06 -1.16
CA ARG A 259 12.77 2.34 -1.23
C ARG A 259 12.28 2.98 0.06
N ASP A 260 11.01 3.41 0.07
CA ASP A 260 10.36 3.87 1.31
C ASP A 260 10.15 2.66 2.23
N VAL A 261 10.48 2.80 3.51
CA VAL A 261 10.40 1.72 4.51
C VAL A 261 9.58 2.18 5.71
N LEU A 262 8.50 1.46 5.99
CA LEU A 262 7.65 1.70 7.16
C LEU A 262 8.23 1.01 8.40
N PHE A 263 8.32 1.77 9.48
CA PHE A 263 8.60 1.29 10.82
C PHE A 263 7.41 1.56 11.73
N GLN A 264 6.94 0.56 12.45
CA GLN A 264 5.79 0.65 13.37
C GLN A 264 5.96 1.70 14.49
N ALA A 265 7.19 2.15 14.74
CA ALA A 265 7.47 3.19 15.74
C ALA A 265 8.60 4.14 15.29
N PRO A 266 8.51 5.45 15.60
CA PRO A 266 9.57 6.42 15.31
C PRO A 266 10.94 6.02 15.87
N SER A 267 10.97 5.44 17.08
CA SER A 267 12.23 5.01 17.71
C SER A 267 12.89 3.82 17.01
N ARG A 268 12.10 2.90 16.43
CA ARG A 268 12.65 1.78 15.65
C ARG A 268 13.33 2.31 14.38
N ALA A 269 12.69 3.28 13.71
CA ALA A 269 13.27 3.96 12.55
C ALA A 269 14.56 4.70 12.90
N SER A 270 14.56 5.54 13.94
CA SER A 270 15.77 6.30 14.33
C SER A 270 16.89 5.39 14.83
N ASN A 271 16.57 4.27 15.50
CA ASN A 271 17.59 3.30 15.91
C ASN A 271 18.30 2.68 14.70
N VAL A 272 17.54 2.29 13.67
CA VAL A 272 18.09 1.74 12.42
C VAL A 272 18.95 2.78 11.70
N VAL A 273 18.46 4.01 11.57
CA VAL A 273 19.17 5.13 10.92
C VAL A 273 20.47 5.47 11.63
N LEU A 274 20.43 5.63 12.95
CA LEU A 274 21.56 6.13 13.75
C LEU A 274 22.53 5.03 14.20
N GLY A 275 22.12 3.75 14.10
CA GLY A 275 22.91 2.62 14.57
C GLY A 275 23.14 2.63 16.08
N ARG A 276 22.16 3.11 16.86
CA ARG A 276 22.21 3.17 18.34
C ARG A 276 20.81 3.19 18.93
N ASN A 277 20.68 2.96 20.23
CA ASN A 277 19.43 3.26 20.92
C ASN A 277 19.16 4.78 20.91
N SER A 278 17.92 5.17 20.64
CA SER A 278 17.50 6.54 20.45
C SER A 278 16.01 6.71 20.72
N ASN A 279 15.60 7.92 21.11
CA ASN A 279 14.18 8.26 21.26
C ASN A 279 13.68 8.95 20.00
N GLY A 280 13.00 8.22 19.12
CA GLY A 280 12.53 8.75 17.84
C GLY A 280 11.65 9.99 17.97
N TRP A 281 10.90 10.12 19.07
CA TRP A 281 10.06 11.30 19.32
C TRP A 281 10.87 12.60 19.45
N SER A 282 12.13 12.51 19.86
CA SER A 282 13.06 13.65 19.98
C SER A 282 14.03 13.76 18.79
N GLU A 283 14.36 12.64 18.15
CA GLU A 283 15.34 12.59 17.05
C GLU A 283 14.76 13.07 15.72
N TRP A 284 13.47 12.81 15.47
CA TRP A 284 12.79 13.26 14.24
C TRP A 284 12.33 14.70 14.40
N LYS A 285 12.87 15.61 13.58
CA LYS A 285 12.62 17.06 13.64
C LYS A 285 12.13 17.63 12.32
N ASP A 286 11.21 18.57 12.37
CA ASP A 286 10.79 19.31 11.19
C ASP A 286 11.89 20.28 10.68
N PRO A 287 11.70 20.95 9.53
CA PRO A 287 12.68 21.93 9.03
C PRO A 287 12.92 23.11 9.97
N ALA A 288 12.00 23.40 10.90
CA ALA A 288 12.14 24.44 11.92
C ALA A 288 12.84 23.93 13.20
N GLY A 289 13.24 22.65 13.24
CA GLY A 289 13.93 22.03 14.37
C GLY A 289 13.01 21.54 15.48
N LYS A 290 11.68 21.63 15.31
CA LYS A 290 10.70 21.11 16.28
C LYS A 290 10.62 19.60 16.20
N THR A 291 10.64 18.97 17.35
CA THR A 291 10.57 17.51 17.49
C THR A 291 9.20 16.96 17.15
N LEU A 292 9.16 15.69 16.76
CA LEU A 292 7.92 14.96 16.54
C LEU A 292 7.04 14.94 17.80
N ASP A 293 7.65 14.85 18.98
CA ASP A 293 6.95 14.90 20.27
C ASP A 293 6.18 16.22 20.47
N GLU A 294 6.86 17.36 20.27
CA GLU A 294 6.27 18.70 20.38
C GLU A 294 5.09 18.86 19.40
N LEU A 295 5.26 18.36 18.18
CA LEU A 295 4.30 18.57 17.10
C LEU A 295 3.09 17.65 17.16
N LYS A 296 3.22 16.42 17.67
CA LYS A 296 2.14 15.41 17.63
C LYS A 296 1.60 15.00 18.99
N ARG A 297 2.43 14.97 20.04
CA ARG A 297 2.00 14.54 21.38
C ARG A 297 1.67 15.72 22.29
N GLN A 298 2.53 16.72 22.33
CA GLN A 298 2.36 17.85 23.26
C GLN A 298 1.27 18.85 22.81
N LYS A 299 1.11 19.07 21.49
CA LYS A 299 -0.01 19.87 20.95
C LYS A 299 -1.40 19.31 21.28
N ALA A 300 -1.54 17.99 21.39
CA ALA A 300 -2.82 17.37 21.74
C ALA A 300 -3.22 17.66 23.20
N VAL A 301 -2.25 17.75 24.12
CA VAL A 301 -2.49 18.04 25.55
C VAL A 301 -3.00 19.47 25.76
N ALA A 302 -2.50 20.46 25.01
CA ALA A 302 -2.94 21.84 25.13
C ALA A 302 -4.38 22.07 24.62
N SER A 303 -4.89 21.17 23.77
CA SER A 303 -6.23 21.27 23.16
C SER A 303 -7.32 20.60 24.01
N GLY A 304 -6.95 19.68 24.90
CA GLY A 304 -7.86 18.94 25.79
C GLY A 304 -8.07 19.57 27.17
N ALA A 305 -7.41 20.69 27.48
CA ALA A 305 -7.51 21.39 28.77
C ALA A 305 -8.60 22.49 28.80
N LEU A 306 -9.42 22.59 27.74
CA LEU A 306 -10.53 23.56 27.60
C LEU A 306 -11.90 22.88 27.43
N GLY A 307 -12.02 21.59 27.77
CA GLY A 307 -13.28 20.82 27.76
C GLY A 307 -13.88 20.66 29.15
#